data_AF-S4RA80-F1
#
_entry.id   AF-S4RA80-F1
#
_cell.length_a   1.000
_cell.length_b   1.000
_cell.length_c   1.000
_cell.angle_alpha   90.00
_cell.angle_beta   90.00
_cell.angle_gamma   90.00
#
_symmetry.space_group_name_H-M   'P 1'
#
loop_
_entity.id
_entity.type
_entity.pdbx_description
1 polymer ?
#
loop_
_entity_poly.entity_id
_entity_poly.type
_entity_poly.pdbx_seq_one_letter_code
_entity_poly.pdbx_strand_id
1 'polypeptide(L)'
;QGRVVEPLRDFHKDEVRSLGRELGLPEEIVSRHPFPGPGLAIRVICTDEAYICKDFPETNLLLKIITDFAASIKKPHALQQKVKDCTTDDEQERLTEITGRNSLHAFLLPVKSVGVQGDCRTYSYVCGLSSKSPVHWESLLYLAKLIPRICHNINRVVCVMGDQVREPPTDVTPTYLTSGVLGTLRQADHTAHTILRESGERG
;
A
#
# COMPACT_ATOMS: atom_id res chain seq x y z
N GLN A 1 -42.16 -2.25 -13.95
CA GLN A 1 -41.27 -2.70 -12.86
C GLN A 1 -41.01 -4.20 -13.03
N GLY A 2 -39.87 -4.73 -12.56
CA GLY A 2 -39.58 -6.18 -12.60
C GLY A 2 -39.03 -6.73 -13.93
N ARG A 3 -38.31 -5.94 -14.73
CA ARG A 3 -37.71 -6.39 -16.01
C ARG A 3 -36.23 -6.80 -15.90
N VAL A 4 -35.65 -6.80 -14.70
CA VAL A 4 -34.26 -7.21 -14.49
C VAL A 4 -34.24 -8.72 -14.22
N VAL A 5 -33.45 -9.44 -15.01
CA VAL A 5 -33.19 -10.87 -14.81
C VAL A 5 -31.74 -11.02 -14.40
N GLU A 6 -31.48 -11.84 -13.39
CA GLU A 6 -30.14 -12.17 -12.89
C GLU A 6 -29.91 -13.68 -13.08
N PRO A 7 -29.51 -14.15 -14.27
CA PRO A 7 -29.47 -15.58 -14.61
C PRO A 7 -28.51 -16.40 -13.75
N LEU A 8 -27.53 -15.74 -13.14
CA LEU A 8 -26.47 -16.36 -12.36
C LEU A 8 -26.70 -16.25 -10.84
N ARG A 9 -27.89 -15.78 -10.42
CA ARG A 9 -28.17 -15.50 -9.00
C ARG A 9 -28.04 -16.73 -8.09
N ASP A 10 -28.39 -17.91 -8.61
CA ASP A 10 -28.42 -19.15 -7.84
C ASP A 10 -27.08 -19.93 -7.92
N PHE A 11 -26.05 -19.35 -8.56
CA PHE A 11 -24.73 -19.97 -8.70
C PHE A 11 -23.68 -19.30 -7.82
N HIS A 12 -22.79 -20.11 -7.25
CA HIS A 12 -21.58 -19.65 -6.58
C HIS A 12 -20.46 -19.32 -7.59
N LYS A 13 -19.41 -18.62 -7.14
CA LYS A 13 -18.35 -18.07 -8.01
C LYS A 13 -17.60 -19.15 -8.80
N ASP A 14 -17.33 -20.28 -8.17
CA ASP A 14 -16.70 -21.46 -8.76
C ASP A 14 -17.64 -22.15 -9.77
N GLU A 15 -18.93 -22.26 -9.46
CA GLU A 15 -19.94 -22.81 -10.36
C GLU A 15 -20.11 -21.96 -11.62
N VAL A 16 -20.11 -20.62 -11.48
CA VAL A 16 -20.14 -19.69 -12.63
C VAL A 16 -18.94 -19.91 -13.56
N ARG A 17 -17.76 -20.23 -13.00
CA ARG A 17 -16.57 -20.55 -13.81
C ARG A 17 -16.70 -21.88 -14.53
N SER A 18 -17.19 -22.92 -13.85
CA SER A 18 -17.45 -24.23 -14.46
C SER A 18 -18.47 -24.12 -15.59
N LEU A 19 -19.59 -23.43 -15.35
CA LEU A 19 -20.60 -23.14 -16.36
C LEU A 19 -19.99 -22.39 -17.56
N GLY A 20 -19.13 -21.40 -17.31
CA GLY A 20 -18.41 -20.70 -18.37
C GLY A 20 -17.58 -21.63 -19.26
N ARG A 21 -16.90 -22.63 -18.68
CA ARG A 21 -16.14 -23.64 -19.43
C ARG A 21 -17.04 -24.56 -20.24
N GLU A 22 -18.14 -25.01 -19.65
CA GLU A 22 -19.13 -25.85 -20.34
C GLU A 22 -19.76 -25.14 -21.54
N LEU A 23 -19.95 -23.82 -21.42
CA LEU A 23 -20.40 -22.95 -22.51
C LEU A 23 -19.30 -22.62 -23.54
N GLY A 24 -18.08 -23.15 -23.37
CA GLY A 24 -16.97 -22.97 -24.31
C GLY A 24 -16.27 -21.61 -24.20
N LEU A 25 -16.41 -20.88 -23.09
CA LEU A 25 -15.66 -19.64 -22.89
C LEU A 25 -14.15 -19.93 -22.69
N PRO A 26 -13.26 -19.07 -23.24
CA PRO A 26 -11.82 -19.21 -23.03
C PRO A 26 -11.43 -19.20 -21.54
N GLU A 27 -10.45 -20.05 -21.17
CA GLU A 27 -9.98 -20.16 -19.79
C GLU A 27 -9.49 -18.81 -19.23
N GLU A 28 -8.84 -18.00 -20.07
CA GLU A 28 -8.34 -16.67 -19.71
C GLU A 28 -9.46 -15.69 -19.31
N ILE A 29 -10.68 -15.88 -19.81
CA ILE A 29 -11.83 -15.03 -19.50
C ILE A 29 -12.48 -15.49 -18.19
N VAL A 30 -12.73 -16.80 -18.03
CA VAL A 30 -13.39 -17.35 -16.83
C VAL A 30 -12.51 -17.25 -15.58
N SER A 31 -11.20 -17.37 -15.74
CA SER A 31 -10.22 -17.29 -14.64
C SER A 31 -9.71 -15.87 -14.40
N ARG A 32 -10.21 -14.86 -15.12
CA ARG A 32 -9.79 -13.46 -14.93
C ARG A 32 -10.13 -12.96 -13.52
N HIS A 33 -9.26 -12.10 -13.00
CA HIS A 33 -9.53 -11.35 -11.78
C HIS A 33 -10.67 -10.35 -11.95
N PRO A 34 -11.42 -10.07 -10.87
CA PRO A 34 -12.43 -9.02 -10.91
C PRO A 34 -11.78 -7.69 -11.23
N PHE A 35 -12.43 -6.93 -12.11
CA PHE A 35 -12.04 -5.57 -12.44
C PHE A 35 -13.17 -4.62 -12.04
N PRO A 36 -12.90 -3.55 -11.27
CA PRO A 36 -13.95 -2.69 -10.74
C PRO A 36 -14.68 -1.96 -11.87
N GLY A 37 -15.98 -1.70 -11.70
CA GLY A 37 -16.79 -0.97 -12.69
C GLY A 37 -16.19 0.41 -13.08
N PRO A 38 -15.75 1.24 -12.12
CA PRO A 38 -15.03 2.49 -12.42
C PRO A 38 -13.65 2.31 -13.12
N GLY A 39 -13.15 1.08 -13.18
CA GLY A 39 -11.91 0.72 -13.86
C GLY A 39 -10.67 1.45 -13.34
N LEU A 40 -9.85 1.96 -14.26
CA LEU A 40 -8.60 2.66 -13.92
C LEU A 40 -8.83 4.00 -13.23
N ALA A 41 -10.03 4.57 -13.27
CA ALA A 41 -10.32 5.88 -12.67
C ALA A 41 -10.05 5.90 -11.15
N ILE A 42 -10.28 4.78 -10.46
CA ILE A 42 -10.02 4.65 -9.02
C ILE A 42 -8.59 4.17 -8.70
N ARG A 43 -7.76 3.97 -9.73
CA ARG A 43 -6.34 3.56 -9.61
C ARG A 43 -5.37 4.72 -9.87
N VAL A 44 -5.88 5.91 -10.17
CA VAL A 44 -5.09 7.15 -10.29
C VAL A 44 -5.35 8.02 -9.06
N ILE A 45 -4.31 8.35 -8.30
CA ILE A 45 -4.40 9.38 -7.26
C ILE A 45 -4.37 10.73 -7.96
N CYS A 46 -5.53 11.37 -8.09
CA CYS A 46 -5.64 12.70 -8.64
C CYS A 46 -5.50 13.73 -7.51
N THR A 47 -4.59 14.68 -7.69
CA THR A 47 -4.31 15.75 -6.72
C THR A 47 -3.60 16.89 -7.44
N ASP A 48 -3.86 18.12 -7.02
CA ASP A 48 -3.19 19.34 -7.49
C ASP A 48 -2.40 20.04 -6.39
N GLU A 49 -2.68 19.71 -5.13
CA GLU A 49 -1.92 20.17 -3.97
C GLU A 49 -1.37 19.00 -3.15
N ALA A 50 -0.23 19.24 -2.50
CA ALA A 50 0.38 18.30 -1.57
C ALA A 50 -0.50 18.11 -0.32
N TYR A 51 -0.83 16.86 0.03
CA TYR A 51 -1.57 16.58 1.25
C TYR A 51 -0.64 16.62 2.47
N ILE A 52 -0.61 17.76 3.16
CA ILE A 52 0.20 18.01 4.35
C ILE A 52 -0.69 18.65 5.42
N CYS A 53 -0.95 17.93 6.51
CA CYS A 53 -1.64 18.48 7.68
C CYS A 53 -0.65 18.80 8.82
N LYS A 54 -1.18 19.37 9.91
CA LYS A 54 -0.38 19.81 11.07
C LYS A 54 0.43 18.69 11.71
N ASP A 55 -0.05 17.45 11.62
CA ASP A 55 0.56 16.24 12.15
C ASP A 55 1.67 15.65 11.25
N PHE A 56 1.88 16.20 10.04
CA PHE A 56 2.84 15.69 9.08
C PHE A 56 4.29 15.66 9.61
N PRO A 57 4.82 16.70 10.28
CA PRO A 57 6.18 16.68 10.83
C PRO A 57 6.32 15.71 12.00
N GLU A 58 5.35 15.65 12.91
CA GLU A 58 5.35 14.73 14.06
C GLU A 58 5.33 13.28 13.60
N THR A 59 4.49 12.98 12.60
CA THR A 59 4.35 11.61 12.06
C THR A 59 5.63 11.17 11.35
N ASN A 60 6.27 12.04 10.56
CA ASN A 60 7.58 11.74 9.97
C ASN A 60 8.66 11.50 11.04
N LEU A 61 8.64 12.25 12.13
CA LEU A 61 9.56 12.02 13.25
C LEU A 61 9.32 10.67 13.93
N LEU A 62 8.06 10.26 14.13
CA LEU A 62 7.72 8.92 14.62
C LEU A 62 8.21 7.83 13.67
N LEU A 63 7.99 7.98 12.37
CA LEU A 63 8.47 7.05 11.34
C LEU A 63 10.00 6.90 11.36
N LYS A 64 10.72 8.01 11.54
CA LYS A 64 12.17 8.01 11.70
C LYS A 64 12.61 7.22 12.95
N ILE A 65 11.92 7.41 14.08
CA ILE A 65 12.21 6.66 15.31
C ILE A 65 11.91 5.17 15.12
N ILE A 66 10.82 4.81 14.45
CA ILE A 66 10.46 3.41 14.18
C ILE A 66 11.52 2.74 13.29
N THR A 67 12.00 3.42 12.25
CA THR A 67 12.99 2.87 11.30
C THR A 67 14.44 2.97 11.77
N ASP A 68 14.71 3.79 12.78
CA ASP A 68 16.02 3.93 13.42
C ASP A 68 15.96 3.51 14.91
N PHE A 69 15.08 2.54 15.24
CA PHE A 69 14.75 2.21 16.62
C PHE A 69 15.98 1.76 17.42
N ALA A 70 16.82 0.89 16.85
CA ALA A 70 18.05 0.42 17.48
C ALA A 70 19.03 1.57 17.85
N ALA A 71 19.12 2.61 17.02
CA ALA A 71 19.93 3.79 17.34
C ALA A 71 19.21 4.71 18.35
N SER A 72 17.88 4.81 18.26
CA SER A 72 17.06 5.61 19.19
C SER A 72 17.16 5.12 20.64
N ILE A 73 17.45 3.84 20.87
CA ILE A 73 17.70 3.30 22.23
C ILE A 73 18.93 3.95 22.87
N LYS A 74 19.97 4.24 22.08
CA LYS A 74 21.21 4.88 22.56
C LYS A 74 21.05 6.39 22.77
N LYS A 75 20.15 7.02 22.01
CA LYS A 75 19.86 8.45 22.06
C LYS A 75 18.35 8.66 22.19
N PRO A 76 17.83 8.71 23.44
CA PRO A 76 16.40 8.77 23.65
C PRO A 76 15.80 10.04 23.05
N HIS A 77 14.68 9.86 22.34
CA HIS A 77 13.92 10.95 21.73
C HIS A 77 12.63 11.19 22.51
N ALA A 78 12.12 12.43 22.54
CA ALA A 78 10.89 12.78 23.26
C ALA A 78 9.66 11.94 22.86
N LEU A 79 9.63 11.44 21.62
CA LEU A 79 8.53 10.62 21.07
C LEU A 79 8.83 9.11 21.11
N GLN A 80 10.00 8.70 21.60
CA GLN A 80 10.35 7.29 21.70
C GLN A 80 9.41 6.56 22.67
N GLN A 81 8.99 7.22 23.74
CA GLN A 81 8.08 6.63 24.71
C GLN A 81 6.74 6.25 24.07
N LYS A 82 6.21 7.11 23.18
CA LYS A 82 4.99 6.83 22.41
C LYS A 82 5.10 5.56 21.55
N VAL A 83 6.28 5.29 20.96
CA VAL A 83 6.52 4.04 20.23
C VAL A 83 6.49 2.86 21.19
N LYS A 84 7.22 2.95 22.31
CA LYS A 84 7.30 1.90 23.33
C LYS A 84 5.94 1.55 23.92
N ASP A 85 5.14 2.56 24.26
CA ASP A 85 3.80 2.40 24.85
C ASP A 85 2.82 1.69 23.90
N CYS A 86 3.08 1.74 22.58
CA CYS A 86 2.28 1.10 21.55
C CYS A 86 2.83 -0.26 21.07
N THR A 87 3.90 -0.76 21.69
CA THR A 87 4.60 -2.00 21.27
C THR A 87 4.87 -2.92 22.44
N THR A 88 4.72 -4.23 22.25
CA THR A 88 5.15 -5.22 23.26
C THR A 88 6.67 -5.34 23.32
N ASP A 89 7.21 -5.93 24.39
CA ASP A 89 8.65 -6.13 24.54
C ASP A 89 9.23 -7.00 23.39
N ASP A 90 8.52 -8.07 23.00
CA ASP A 90 8.88 -8.91 21.85
C ASP A 90 8.90 -8.10 20.53
N GLU A 91 7.97 -7.18 20.35
CA GLU A 91 7.93 -6.30 19.18
C GLU A 91 9.08 -5.30 19.19
N GLN A 92 9.45 -4.77 20.36
CA GLN A 92 10.61 -3.88 20.51
C GLN A 92 11.92 -4.61 20.22
N GLU A 93 12.07 -5.87 20.68
CA GLU A 93 13.23 -6.70 20.37
C GLU A 93 13.33 -6.95 18.85
N ARG A 94 12.23 -7.36 18.23
CA ARG A 94 12.18 -7.59 16.78
C ARG A 94 12.43 -6.31 15.98
N LEU A 95 11.90 -5.18 16.41
CA LEU A 95 12.15 -3.88 15.78
C LEU A 95 13.63 -3.47 15.88
N THR A 96 14.25 -3.74 17.03
CA THR A 96 15.68 -3.52 17.25
C THR A 96 16.53 -4.39 16.32
N GLU A 97 16.16 -5.67 16.13
CA GLU A 97 16.82 -6.58 15.21
C GLU A 97 16.71 -6.09 13.75
N ILE A 98 15.50 -5.74 13.31
CA ILE A 98 15.23 -5.28 11.94
C ILE A 98 16.02 -4.01 11.62
N THR A 99 15.98 -3.03 12.53
CA THR A 99 16.62 -1.71 12.34
C THR A 99 18.12 -1.73 12.60
N GLY A 100 18.62 -2.70 13.37
CA GLY A 100 20.06 -2.91 13.56
C GLY A 100 20.74 -3.52 12.34
N ARG A 101 20.03 -4.33 11.55
CA ARG A 101 20.56 -4.99 10.34
C ARG A 101 20.36 -4.17 9.07
N ASN A 102 19.25 -3.45 8.96
CA ASN A 102 18.85 -2.76 7.74
C ASN A 102 18.92 -1.24 7.92
N SER A 103 19.55 -0.56 6.97
CA SER A 103 19.45 0.90 6.88
C SER A 103 18.16 1.25 6.14
N LEU A 104 17.08 1.43 6.92
CA LEU A 104 15.76 1.78 6.43
C LEU A 104 15.49 3.27 6.59
N HIS A 105 14.69 3.82 5.69
CA HIS A 105 14.17 5.17 5.79
C HIS A 105 12.66 5.14 5.54
N ALA A 106 11.89 5.61 6.52
CA ALA A 106 10.45 5.80 6.43
C ALA A 106 10.10 7.28 6.34
N PHE A 107 9.13 7.61 5.50
CA PHE A 107 8.64 8.97 5.30
C PHE A 107 7.20 8.96 4.82
N LEU A 108 6.46 10.03 5.11
CA LEU A 108 5.13 10.24 4.54
C LEU A 108 5.25 10.72 3.09
N LEU A 109 4.41 10.16 2.23
CA LEU A 109 4.12 10.70 0.92
C LEU A 109 2.99 11.73 1.04
N PRO A 110 3.08 12.89 0.35
CA PRO A 110 2.10 13.97 0.43
C PRO A 110 0.83 13.67 -0.38
N VAL A 111 0.28 12.46 -0.24
CA VAL A 111 -0.92 11.98 -0.95
C VAL A 111 -1.88 11.29 0.02
N LYS A 112 -3.15 11.22 -0.36
CA LYS A 112 -4.18 10.48 0.38
C LYS A 112 -4.38 9.09 -0.21
N SER A 113 -4.59 8.12 0.67
CA SER A 113 -5.13 6.82 0.31
C SER A 113 -6.36 6.48 1.15
N VAL A 114 -7.29 5.76 0.55
CA VAL A 114 -8.41 5.13 1.26
C VAL A 114 -7.89 4.03 2.19
N GLY A 115 -8.43 4.02 3.40
CA GLY A 115 -8.35 2.96 4.40
C GLY A 115 -9.73 2.67 5.00
N VAL A 116 -9.80 1.62 5.82
CA VAL A 116 -10.99 1.28 6.62
C VAL A 116 -10.51 1.12 8.06
N GLN A 117 -11.10 1.88 8.98
CA GLN A 117 -10.79 1.82 10.40
C GLN A 117 -12.10 1.72 11.18
N GLY A 118 -12.32 0.58 11.84
CA GLY A 118 -13.64 0.21 12.35
C GLY A 118 -14.65 0.11 11.19
N ASP A 119 -15.78 0.79 11.33
CA ASP A 119 -16.87 0.77 10.35
C ASP A 119 -16.80 1.91 9.32
N CYS A 120 -15.81 2.81 9.45
CA CYS A 120 -15.72 4.01 8.65
C CYS A 120 -14.60 3.93 7.61
N ARG A 121 -14.87 4.49 6.42
CA ARG A 121 -13.83 4.79 5.44
C ARG A 121 -13.02 5.99 5.90
N THR A 122 -11.70 5.92 5.76
CA THR A 122 -10.78 7.01 6.08
C THR A 122 -9.94 7.37 4.86
N TYR A 123 -9.52 8.64 4.79
CA TYR A 123 -8.58 9.13 3.78
C TYR A 123 -7.40 9.76 4.51
N SER A 124 -6.26 9.09 4.47
CA SER A 124 -5.10 9.46 5.26
C SER A 124 -3.80 9.09 4.55
N TYR A 125 -2.67 9.31 5.22
CA TYR A 125 -1.36 9.26 4.58
C TYR A 125 -0.96 7.87 4.07
N VAL A 126 0.01 7.90 3.16
CA VAL A 126 0.79 6.72 2.74
C VAL A 126 2.22 6.88 3.25
N CYS A 127 2.76 5.85 3.89
CA CYS A 127 4.15 5.77 4.29
C CYS A 127 4.98 5.05 3.22
N GLY A 128 6.04 5.68 2.73
CA GLY A 128 7.07 5.05 1.92
C GLY A 128 8.17 4.45 2.81
N LEU A 129 8.59 3.23 2.51
CA LEU A 129 9.78 2.58 3.08
C LEU A 129 10.82 2.40 1.97
N SER A 130 12.04 2.90 2.19
CA SER A 130 13.17 2.69 1.29
C SER A 130 14.36 2.12 2.07
N SER A 131 15.23 1.39 1.39
CA SER A 131 16.37 0.70 2.01
C SER A 131 17.65 0.96 1.21
N LYS A 132 18.79 1.07 1.90
CA LYS A 132 20.11 1.13 1.23
C LYS A 132 20.60 -0.26 0.81
N SER A 133 20.23 -1.29 1.56
CA SER A 133 20.56 -2.69 1.30
C SER A 133 19.39 -3.41 0.61
N PRO A 134 19.63 -4.58 -0.02
CA PRO A 134 18.56 -5.41 -0.54
C PRO A 134 17.45 -5.62 0.49
N VAL A 135 16.22 -5.47 0.02
CA VAL A 135 15.04 -5.45 0.87
C VAL A 135 14.75 -6.86 1.41
N HIS A 136 14.64 -6.98 2.73
CA HIS A 136 14.13 -8.18 3.38
C HIS A 136 12.59 -8.09 3.52
N TRP A 137 11.87 -8.84 2.67
CA TRP A 137 10.41 -8.75 2.56
C TRP A 137 9.67 -9.03 3.85
N GLU A 138 10.13 -9.99 4.67
CA GLU A 138 9.49 -10.29 5.95
C GLU A 138 9.57 -9.12 6.92
N SER A 139 10.71 -8.41 6.92
CA SER A 139 10.92 -7.24 7.76
C SER A 139 10.05 -6.07 7.31
N LEU A 140 9.92 -5.86 6.00
CA LEU A 140 9.00 -4.84 5.48
C LEU A 140 7.54 -5.18 5.77
N LEU A 141 7.14 -6.44 5.62
CA LEU A 141 5.78 -6.87 5.92
C LEU A 141 5.45 -6.69 7.41
N TYR A 142 6.43 -6.95 8.28
CA TYR A 142 6.31 -6.68 9.71
C TYR A 142 6.10 -5.17 9.96
N LEU A 143 6.95 -4.30 9.40
CA LEU A 143 6.81 -2.85 9.53
C LEU A 143 5.51 -2.32 8.93
N ALA A 144 5.06 -2.89 7.81
CA ALA A 144 3.80 -2.53 7.15
C ALA A 144 2.58 -2.82 8.02
N LYS A 145 2.66 -3.78 8.94
CA LYS A 145 1.62 -4.08 9.94
C LYS A 145 1.79 -3.28 11.23
N LEU A 146 3.04 -2.97 11.61
CA LEU A 146 3.33 -2.25 12.85
C LEU A 146 3.02 -0.75 12.73
N ILE A 147 3.47 -0.11 11.64
CA ILE A 147 3.36 1.35 11.47
C ILE A 147 1.91 1.85 11.58
N PRO A 148 0.90 1.27 10.91
CA PRO A 148 -0.49 1.74 11.03
C PRO A 148 -1.13 1.52 12.41
N ARG A 149 -0.57 0.61 13.23
CA ARG A 149 -1.01 0.43 14.63
C ARG A 149 -0.50 1.54 15.53
N ILE A 150 0.74 2.00 15.31
CA ILE A 150 1.33 3.10 16.08
C ILE A 150 0.80 4.45 15.57
N CYS A 151 0.69 4.60 14.26
CA CYS A 151 0.31 5.83 13.57
C CYS A 151 -1.03 5.62 12.85
N HIS A 152 -2.15 5.82 13.54
CA HIS A 152 -3.49 5.63 12.98
C HIS A 152 -3.84 6.59 11.82
N ASN A 153 -3.05 7.64 11.60
CA ASN A 153 -3.16 8.53 10.44
C ASN A 153 -2.39 7.99 9.20
N ILE A 154 -1.92 6.74 9.22
CA ILE A 154 -1.29 6.10 8.07
C ILE A 154 -2.17 4.92 7.61
N ASN A 155 -2.71 5.04 6.40
CA ASN A 155 -3.59 4.01 5.83
C ASN A 155 -2.83 2.92 5.08
N ARG A 156 -1.64 3.23 4.55
CA ARG A 156 -0.84 2.27 3.76
C ARG A 156 0.64 2.46 4.02
N VAL A 157 1.38 1.36 3.90
CA VAL A 157 2.84 1.33 3.88
C VAL A 157 3.27 0.67 2.58
N VAL A 158 4.15 1.33 1.82
CA VAL A 158 4.63 0.85 0.52
C VAL A 158 6.15 0.76 0.51
N CYS A 159 6.69 -0.24 -0.18
CA CYS A 159 8.12 -0.30 -0.48
C CYS A 159 8.42 0.57 -1.70
N VAL A 160 9.31 1.54 -1.55
CA VAL A 160 9.86 2.33 -2.65
C VAL A 160 11.09 1.59 -3.17
N MET A 161 10.94 0.98 -4.35
CA MET A 161 12.00 0.22 -5.00
C MET A 161 13.10 1.15 -5.53
N GLY A 162 14.35 0.68 -5.50
CA GLY A 162 15.52 1.44 -5.96
C GLY A 162 16.42 1.86 -4.79
N ASP A 163 17.18 2.93 -5.00
CA ASP A 163 18.06 3.49 -3.97
C ASP A 163 17.27 4.08 -2.80
N GLN A 164 17.90 4.13 -1.63
CA GLN A 164 17.34 4.78 -0.46
C GLN A 164 17.02 6.25 -0.75
N VAL A 165 15.76 6.63 -0.54
CA VAL A 165 15.29 8.00 -0.73
C VAL A 165 15.89 8.87 0.37
N ARG A 166 16.71 9.86 0.00
CA ARG A 166 17.34 10.78 0.97
C ARG A 166 16.45 11.97 1.30
N GLU A 167 15.80 12.51 0.26
CA GLU A 167 14.94 13.68 0.34
C GLU A 167 13.56 13.28 -0.16
N PRO A 168 12.61 13.00 0.76
CA PRO A 168 11.26 12.63 0.37
C PRO A 168 10.55 13.83 -0.27
N PRO A 169 9.70 13.60 -1.29
CA PRO A 169 8.99 14.68 -1.96
C PRO A 169 8.02 15.36 -0.98
N THR A 170 8.04 16.68 -0.97
CA THR A 170 7.07 17.52 -0.23
C THR A 170 6.02 18.15 -1.13
N ASP A 171 6.12 17.92 -2.43
CA ASP A 171 5.19 18.40 -3.45
C ASP A 171 4.70 17.24 -4.32
N VAL A 172 3.65 17.48 -5.11
CA VAL A 172 3.01 16.49 -5.97
C VAL A 172 2.98 17.00 -7.41
N THR A 173 3.06 16.08 -8.37
CA THR A 173 2.78 16.43 -9.76
C THR A 173 1.26 16.56 -9.93
N PRO A 174 0.73 17.72 -10.37
CA PRO A 174 -0.70 17.88 -10.61
C PRO A 174 -1.22 16.81 -11.57
N THR A 175 -2.15 15.99 -11.09
CA THR A 175 -2.62 14.80 -11.80
C THR A 175 -4.14 14.76 -11.80
N TYR A 176 -4.71 14.59 -12.99
CA TYR A 176 -6.15 14.42 -13.22
C TYR A 176 -6.41 13.24 -14.15
N LEU A 177 -7.68 12.82 -14.25
CA LEU A 177 -8.12 11.78 -15.18
C LEU A 177 -8.13 12.30 -16.63
N THR A 178 -6.94 12.44 -17.21
CA THR A 178 -6.73 12.78 -18.61
C THR A 178 -6.41 11.54 -19.44
N SER A 179 -6.61 11.61 -20.75
CA SER A 179 -6.27 10.53 -21.67
C SER A 179 -4.79 10.14 -21.61
N GLY A 180 -3.89 11.10 -21.42
CA GLY A 180 -2.46 10.86 -21.25
C GLY A 180 -2.14 10.07 -19.99
N VAL A 181 -2.65 10.51 -18.82
CA VAL A 181 -2.44 9.84 -17.53
C VAL A 181 -3.01 8.42 -17.55
N LEU A 182 -4.22 8.25 -18.08
CA LEU A 182 -4.84 6.93 -18.23
C LEU A 182 -4.07 6.04 -19.23
N GLY A 183 -3.51 6.63 -20.29
CA GLY A 183 -2.65 5.94 -21.25
C GLY A 183 -1.42 5.34 -20.58
N THR A 184 -0.71 6.13 -19.77
CA THR A 184 0.46 5.69 -19.00
C THR A 184 0.09 4.59 -18.01
N LEU A 185 -0.98 4.78 -17.22
CA LEU A 185 -1.39 3.76 -16.24
C LEU A 185 -1.83 2.47 -16.92
N ARG A 186 -2.54 2.55 -18.05
CA ARG A 186 -2.94 1.37 -18.83
C ARG A 186 -1.73 0.58 -19.33
N GLN A 187 -0.67 1.26 -19.77
CA GLN A 187 0.57 0.60 -20.17
C GLN A 187 1.24 -0.09 -18.99
N ALA A 188 1.36 0.59 -17.85
CA ALA A 188 1.93 0.01 -16.64
C ALA A 188 1.14 -1.21 -16.14
N ASP A 189 -0.19 -1.11 -16.08
CA ASP A 189 -1.10 -2.19 -15.70
C ASP A 189 -0.95 -3.39 -16.64
N HIS A 190 -0.89 -3.15 -17.97
CA HIS A 190 -0.67 -4.21 -18.95
C HIS A 190 0.65 -4.93 -18.75
N THR A 191 1.77 -4.21 -18.60
CA THR A 191 3.09 -4.81 -18.40
C THR A 191 3.15 -5.64 -17.12
N ALA A 192 2.61 -5.11 -16.01
CA ALA A 192 2.61 -5.83 -14.74
C ALA A 192 1.78 -7.12 -14.80
N HIS A 193 0.58 -7.09 -15.38
CA HIS A 193 -0.27 -8.28 -15.51
C HIS A 193 0.30 -9.30 -16.50
N THR A 194 0.94 -8.86 -17.58
CA THR A 194 1.62 -9.76 -18.52
C THR A 194 2.72 -10.54 -17.82
N ILE A 195 3.61 -9.85 -17.08
CA ILE A 195 4.70 -10.51 -16.34
C ILE A 195 4.14 -11.49 -15.30
N LEU A 196 3.12 -11.09 -14.54
CA LEU A 196 2.49 -11.96 -13.53
C LEU A 196 1.86 -13.20 -14.16
N ARG A 197 1.23 -13.06 -15.33
CA ARG A 197 0.63 -14.18 -16.05
C ARG A 197 1.69 -15.13 -16.61
N GLU A 198 2.78 -14.58 -17.15
CA GLU A 198 3.87 -15.35 -17.74
C GLU A 198 4.72 -16.10 -16.71
N SER A 199 4.82 -15.60 -15.47
CA SER A 199 5.52 -16.29 -14.40
C SER A 199 4.79 -17.54 -13.89
N GLY A 200 3.55 -17.79 -14.32
CA GLY A 200 2.71 -18.90 -13.86
C GLY A 200 2.17 -18.72 -12.44
N GLU A 201 2.51 -17.62 -11.77
CA GLU A 201 1.94 -17.20 -10.49
C GLU A 201 0.50 -16.72 -10.75
N ARG A 202 -0.46 -17.59 -10.44
CA ARG A 202 -1.87 -17.19 -10.47
C ARG A 202 -2.10 -16.27 -9.27
N GLY A 203 -2.17 -14.96 -9.53
CA GLY A 203 -2.62 -13.99 -8.52
C GLY A 203 -4.05 -14.23 -8.06
#